data_AF-A0AAV0DZH7-F1
#
_entry.id   AF-A0AAV0DZH7-F1
#
_cell.length_a   1.000
_cell.length_b   1.000
_cell.length_c   1.000
_cell.angle_alpha   90.00
_cell.angle_beta   90.00
_cell.angle_gamma   90.00
#
_symmetry.space_group_name_H-M   'P 1'
#
loop_
_entity.id
_entity.type
_entity.pdbx_description
1 polymer ?
#
loop_
_entity_poly.entity_id
_entity_poly.type
_entity_poly.pdbx_seq_one_letter_code
_entity_poly.pdbx_strand_id
1 'polypeptide(L)'
;MKGDDKGVQARVLREYPRALYTPCGCHSLNLALCDMAMSCTQAKTFFGVVQRIYKLFSGSTKRWEVLKIYLKDGEGSGLTLKSWSDTRWESRVASVRAVRFQGPQIKQALEHLTNCSNDPSTVSDARSICEYEMNFDFLVAIVIWYEILNKVNKVSKVLQQKDMIVSSAITLLKGLVAYFKDYREDGFEKAKVEAEKLAIELNIQPQFRETLVPKRSFSMRMQWMNQ
;
A
#
# COMPACT_ATOMS: atom_id res chain seq x y z
N MET A 1 -9.17 -3.32 -23.74
CA MET A 1 -7.87 -3.99 -23.47
C MET A 1 -7.12 -4.11 -24.78
N LYS A 2 -5.84 -3.70 -24.79
CA LYS A 2 -4.93 -3.85 -25.94
C LYS A 2 -4.47 -5.31 -25.97
N GLY A 3 -4.47 -5.92 -27.15
CA GLY A 3 -3.98 -7.28 -27.33
C GLY A 3 -4.01 -7.60 -28.81
N ASP A 4 -2.89 -8.10 -29.33
CA ASP A 4 -2.62 -8.10 -30.76
C ASP A 4 -3.55 -9.05 -31.53
N ASP A 5 -3.89 -10.21 -30.95
CA ASP A 5 -4.70 -11.23 -31.66
C ASP A 5 -6.16 -11.29 -31.21
N LYS A 6 -6.40 -11.12 -29.91
CA LYS A 6 -7.72 -11.31 -29.27
C LYS A 6 -8.20 -10.09 -28.47
N GLY A 7 -7.46 -8.99 -28.48
CA GLY A 7 -7.85 -7.77 -27.78
C GLY A 7 -9.09 -7.12 -28.42
N VAL A 8 -9.92 -6.47 -27.60
CA VAL A 8 -11.08 -5.69 -28.08
C VAL A 8 -10.65 -4.68 -29.13
N GLN A 9 -9.50 -4.04 -28.93
CA GLN A 9 -8.92 -3.09 -29.89
C GLN A 9 -8.61 -3.75 -31.25
N ALA A 10 -7.95 -4.91 -31.27
CA ALA A 10 -7.63 -5.62 -32.52
C ALA A 10 -8.90 -6.06 -33.28
N ARG A 11 -9.94 -6.49 -32.56
CA ARG A 11 -11.24 -6.85 -33.17
C ARG A 11 -11.94 -5.64 -33.81
N VAL A 12 -12.00 -4.53 -33.08
CA VAL A 12 -12.61 -3.29 -33.59
C VAL A 12 -11.87 -2.77 -34.82
N LEU A 13 -10.53 -2.79 -34.82
CA LEU A 13 -9.73 -2.36 -35.97
C LEU A 13 -9.84 -3.31 -37.17
N ARG A 14 -10.09 -4.61 -36.93
CA ARG A 14 -10.31 -5.59 -38.00
C ARG A 14 -11.62 -5.32 -38.74
N GLU A 15 -12.69 -4.99 -38.00
CA GLU A 15 -13.99 -4.65 -38.57
C GLU A 15 -14.02 -3.22 -39.13
N TYR A 16 -13.32 -2.29 -38.48
CA TYR A 16 -13.29 -0.86 -38.84
C TYR A 16 -11.83 -0.36 -38.94
N PRO A 17 -11.15 -0.57 -40.09
CA PRO A 17 -9.72 -0.24 -40.26
C PRO A 17 -9.38 1.25 -40.10
N ARG A 18 -10.37 2.14 -40.24
CA ARG A 18 -10.21 3.60 -40.08
C ARG A 18 -10.44 4.08 -38.65
N ALA A 19 -10.86 3.22 -37.73
CA ALA A 19 -11.07 3.61 -36.35
C ALA A 19 -9.74 4.00 -35.69
N LEU A 20 -9.75 5.05 -34.88
CA LEU A 20 -8.60 5.47 -34.11
C LEU A 20 -8.61 4.79 -32.75
N TYR A 21 -7.48 4.20 -32.37
CA TYR A 21 -7.27 3.65 -31.03
C TYR A 21 -6.34 4.55 -30.22
N THR A 22 -6.78 4.96 -29.04
CA THR A 22 -5.95 5.64 -28.04
C THR A 22 -5.97 4.85 -26.73
N PRO A 23 -4.81 4.56 -26.11
CA PRO A 23 -4.76 3.95 -24.79
C PRO A 23 -5.46 4.81 -23.73
N CYS A 24 -6.09 4.16 -22.75
CA CYS A 24 -6.74 4.87 -21.65
C CYS A 24 -5.70 5.45 -20.69
N GLY A 25 -5.65 6.78 -20.56
CA GLY A 25 -4.72 7.47 -19.67
C GLY A 25 -4.86 7.04 -18.20
N CYS A 26 -6.08 6.80 -17.72
CA CYS A 26 -6.31 6.29 -16.36
C CYS A 26 -5.68 4.91 -16.16
N HIS A 27 -5.80 4.04 -17.17
CA HIS A 27 -5.21 2.71 -17.13
C HIS A 27 -3.67 2.78 -17.16
N SER A 28 -3.10 3.64 -18.01
CA SER A 28 -1.65 3.86 -18.05
C SER A 28 -1.11 4.40 -16.71
N LEU A 29 -1.80 5.36 -16.11
CA LEU A 29 -1.43 5.89 -14.78
C LEU A 29 -1.51 4.81 -13.70
N ASN A 30 -2.55 3.97 -13.75
CA ASN A 30 -2.71 2.84 -12.83
C ASN A 30 -1.56 1.82 -12.97
N LEU A 31 -1.15 1.48 -14.19
CA LEU A 31 -0.03 0.58 -14.44
C LEU A 31 1.29 1.14 -13.90
N ALA A 32 1.60 2.41 -14.19
CA ALA A 32 2.81 3.06 -13.69
C ALA A 32 2.88 3.02 -12.15
N LEU A 33 1.76 3.22 -11.48
CA LEU A 33 1.70 3.14 -10.02
C LEU A 33 1.85 1.71 -9.49
N CYS A 34 1.26 0.72 -10.16
CA CYS A 34 1.48 -0.69 -9.82
C CYS A 34 2.97 -1.05 -9.93
N ASP A 35 3.64 -0.60 -10.99
CA ASP A 35 5.07 -0.82 -11.17
C ASP A 35 5.88 -0.13 -10.07
N MET A 36 5.52 1.11 -9.68
CA MET A 36 6.13 1.80 -8.55
C MET A 36 5.97 1.02 -7.24
N ALA A 37 4.77 0.52 -6.93
CA ALA A 37 4.49 -0.26 -5.73
C ALA A 37 5.25 -1.60 -5.69
N MET A 38 5.61 -2.13 -6.85
CA MET A 38 6.33 -3.39 -7.01
C MET A 38 7.83 -3.18 -7.30
N SER A 39 8.33 -1.95 -7.27
CA SER A 39 9.71 -1.62 -7.65
C SER A 39 10.75 -1.99 -6.59
N CYS A 40 10.38 -2.00 -5.30
CA CYS A 40 11.31 -2.30 -4.21
C CYS A 40 10.71 -3.23 -3.15
N THR A 41 11.58 -3.91 -2.40
CA THR A 41 11.19 -4.85 -1.35
C THR A 41 10.42 -4.18 -0.23
N GLN A 42 10.82 -2.96 0.17
CA GLN A 42 10.16 -2.19 1.21
C GLN A 42 8.70 -1.90 0.86
N ALA A 43 8.44 -1.47 -0.38
CA ALA A 43 7.08 -1.24 -0.87
C ALA A 43 6.26 -2.53 -0.88
N LYS A 44 6.82 -3.62 -1.42
CA LYS A 44 6.16 -4.94 -1.44
C LYS A 44 5.79 -5.43 -0.04
N THR A 45 6.73 -5.32 0.90
CA THR A 45 6.50 -5.72 2.30
C THR A 45 5.43 -4.85 2.94
N PHE A 46 5.53 -3.52 2.84
CA PHE A 46 4.52 -2.60 3.38
C PHE A 46 3.11 -2.95 2.90
N PHE A 47 2.96 -3.08 1.59
CA PHE A 47 1.70 -3.38 0.95
C PHE A 47 1.21 -4.80 1.33
N GLY A 48 2.13 -5.76 1.48
CA GLY A 48 1.84 -7.09 2.04
C GLY A 48 1.24 -7.04 3.44
N VAL A 49 1.81 -6.24 4.34
CA VAL A 49 1.32 -6.06 5.72
C VAL A 49 -0.08 -5.44 5.72
N VAL A 50 -0.34 -4.40 4.91
CA VAL A 50 -1.68 -3.81 4.77
C VAL A 50 -2.72 -4.86 4.34
N GLN A 51 -2.36 -5.74 3.40
CA GLN A 51 -3.26 -6.81 2.97
C GLN A 51 -3.42 -7.90 4.03
N ARG A 52 -2.37 -8.22 4.82
CA ARG A 52 -2.46 -9.17 5.95
C ARG A 52 -3.42 -8.67 7.02
N ILE A 53 -3.34 -7.40 7.40
CA ILE A 53 -4.29 -6.76 8.33
C ILE A 53 -5.72 -6.97 7.85
N TYR A 54 -6.00 -6.65 6.58
CA TYR A 54 -7.34 -6.86 6.02
C TYR A 54 -7.76 -8.33 6.08
N LYS A 55 -6.93 -9.25 5.58
CA LYS A 55 -7.24 -10.69 5.52
C LYS A 55 -7.49 -11.30 6.89
N LEU A 56 -6.75 -10.86 7.91
CA LEU A 56 -6.95 -11.31 9.29
C LEU A 56 -8.37 -10.95 9.75
N PHE A 57 -8.78 -9.69 9.64
CA PHE A 57 -10.11 -9.29 10.11
C PHE A 57 -11.24 -9.80 9.21
N SER A 58 -11.08 -9.75 7.88
CA SER A 58 -12.12 -10.15 6.93
C SER A 58 -12.33 -11.67 6.87
N GLY A 59 -11.37 -12.47 7.33
CA GLY A 59 -11.43 -13.92 7.26
C GLY A 59 -12.37 -14.55 8.30
N SER A 60 -13.02 -13.79 9.17
CA SER A 60 -14.04 -14.29 10.11
C SER A 60 -15.00 -13.19 10.50
N THR A 61 -16.30 -13.48 10.53
CA THR A 61 -17.32 -12.56 11.04
C THR A 61 -17.05 -12.15 12.48
N LYS A 62 -16.61 -13.09 13.34
CA LYS A 62 -16.25 -12.81 14.74
C LYS A 62 -15.09 -11.80 14.83
N ARG A 63 -14.03 -11.99 14.05
CA ARG A 63 -12.87 -11.06 14.01
C ARG A 63 -13.28 -9.69 13.47
N TRP A 64 -14.15 -9.66 12.48
CA TRP A 64 -14.71 -8.43 11.93
C TRP A 64 -15.57 -7.65 12.95
N GLU A 65 -16.35 -8.34 13.78
CA GLU A 65 -17.08 -7.70 14.89
C GLU A 65 -16.12 -7.08 15.91
N VAL A 66 -15.04 -7.77 16.27
CA VAL A 66 -13.99 -7.22 17.16
C VAL A 66 -13.44 -5.92 16.59
N LEU A 67 -13.04 -5.92 15.32
CA LEU A 67 -12.57 -4.71 14.65
C LEU A 67 -13.60 -3.58 14.75
N LYS A 68 -14.87 -3.86 14.43
CA LYS A 68 -15.94 -2.85 14.48
C LYS A 68 -16.17 -2.27 15.87
N ILE A 69 -15.91 -3.00 16.95
CA ILE A 69 -16.00 -2.46 18.31
C ILE A 69 -15.01 -1.29 18.46
N TYR A 70 -13.75 -1.50 18.08
CA TYR A 70 -12.71 -0.48 18.20
C TYR A 70 -12.82 0.66 17.17
N LEU A 71 -13.37 0.40 15.98
CA LEU A 71 -13.54 1.45 14.97
C LEU A 71 -14.73 2.39 15.24
N LYS A 72 -15.59 2.12 16.23
CA LYS A 72 -16.82 2.87 16.52
C LYS A 72 -16.66 4.05 17.48
N ASP A 73 -15.49 4.25 18.07
CA ASP A 73 -15.25 5.31 19.08
C ASP A 73 -15.03 6.70 18.45
N GLY A 74 -16.03 7.16 17.69
CA GLY A 74 -16.06 8.47 17.03
C GLY A 74 -17.08 8.49 15.89
N GLU A 75 -18.32 8.87 16.20
CA GLU A 75 -19.39 9.19 15.23
C GLU A 75 -19.71 8.11 14.18
N GLY A 76 -19.75 6.82 14.53
CA GLY A 76 -20.37 5.78 13.67
C GLY A 76 -19.86 5.68 12.21
N SER A 77 -18.74 6.32 11.88
CA SER A 77 -18.27 6.61 10.53
C SER A 77 -16.79 6.30 10.36
N GLY A 78 -16.26 5.41 11.21
CA GLY A 78 -14.92 4.87 11.04
C GLY A 78 -14.72 4.35 9.61
N LEU A 79 -13.56 4.66 9.03
CA LEU A 79 -13.17 4.10 7.73
C LEU A 79 -13.23 2.56 7.84
N THR A 80 -13.70 1.92 6.79
CA THR A 80 -13.75 0.45 6.75
C THR A 80 -12.47 -0.07 6.13
N LEU A 81 -11.81 -1.04 6.76
CA LEU A 81 -10.72 -1.78 6.13
C LEU A 81 -11.22 -2.38 4.80
N LYS A 82 -10.48 -2.15 3.73
CA LYS A 82 -10.82 -2.69 2.41
C LYS A 82 -9.71 -3.59 1.92
N SER A 83 -10.08 -4.67 1.22
CA SER A 83 -9.14 -5.34 0.35
C SER A 83 -8.73 -4.37 -0.73
N TRP A 84 -7.47 -4.45 -1.17
CA TRP A 84 -7.18 -3.93 -2.50
C TRP A 84 -7.64 -4.92 -3.58
N SER A 85 -7.62 -4.49 -4.83
CA SER A 85 -7.49 -5.38 -5.97
C SER A 85 -6.19 -5.07 -6.70
N ASP A 86 -5.57 -6.09 -7.30
CA ASP A 86 -4.38 -5.92 -8.14
C ASP A 86 -4.69 -5.10 -9.40
N THR A 87 -5.94 -5.08 -9.82
CA THR A 87 -6.42 -4.47 -11.06
C THR A 87 -6.94 -3.04 -10.91
N ARG A 88 -7.28 -2.59 -9.69
CA ARG A 88 -7.90 -1.27 -9.44
C ARG A 88 -7.20 -0.60 -8.28
N TRP A 89 -6.21 0.23 -8.58
CA TRP A 89 -5.38 0.81 -7.55
C TRP A 89 -6.15 1.74 -6.60
N GLU A 90 -7.27 2.35 -7.01
CA GLU A 90 -8.10 3.20 -6.14
C GLU A 90 -8.54 2.49 -4.84
N SER A 91 -8.71 1.17 -4.89
CA SER A 91 -8.95 0.35 -3.70
C SER A 91 -7.80 0.41 -2.70
N ARG A 92 -6.55 0.46 -3.16
CA ARG A 92 -5.34 0.61 -2.32
C ARG A 92 -5.34 1.94 -1.57
N VAL A 93 -5.81 3.04 -2.17
CA VAL A 93 -5.95 4.33 -1.46
C VAL A 93 -6.83 4.17 -0.24
N ALA A 94 -7.99 3.53 -0.40
CA ALA A 94 -8.94 3.35 0.68
C ALA A 94 -8.37 2.43 1.78
N SER A 95 -7.68 1.36 1.41
CA SER A 95 -7.00 0.46 2.36
C SER A 95 -5.91 1.18 3.16
N VAL A 96 -4.99 1.87 2.48
CA VAL A 96 -3.90 2.62 3.13
C VAL A 96 -4.46 3.75 4.00
N ARG A 97 -5.49 4.45 3.52
CA ARG A 97 -6.16 5.51 4.28
C ARG A 97 -6.78 4.96 5.58
N ALA A 98 -7.49 3.83 5.51
CA ALA A 98 -8.10 3.23 6.70
C ALA A 98 -7.03 2.86 7.73
N VAL A 99 -5.95 2.18 7.31
CA VAL A 99 -4.86 1.80 8.23
C VAL A 99 -4.13 3.02 8.81
N ARG A 100 -3.92 4.08 8.01
CA ARG A 100 -3.25 5.30 8.47
C ARG A 100 -4.02 6.03 9.56
N PHE A 101 -5.32 6.26 9.35
CA PHE A 101 -6.11 7.12 10.23
C PHE A 101 -6.83 6.37 11.34
N GLN A 102 -6.76 5.03 11.35
CA GLN A 102 -7.30 4.20 12.41
C GLN A 102 -6.25 3.25 12.98
N GLY A 103 -4.98 3.63 12.86
CA GLY A 103 -3.85 2.85 13.36
C GLY A 103 -4.03 2.44 14.83
N PRO A 104 -4.36 3.37 15.75
CA PRO A 104 -4.56 3.04 17.16
C PRO A 104 -5.67 2.02 17.39
N GLN A 105 -6.81 2.20 16.75
CA GLN A 105 -7.97 1.30 16.87
C GLN A 105 -7.66 -0.09 16.29
N ILE A 106 -6.94 -0.14 15.16
CA ILE A 106 -6.49 -1.40 14.56
C ILE A 106 -5.52 -2.11 15.51
N LYS A 107 -4.56 -1.38 16.11
CA LYS A 107 -3.62 -1.94 17.08
C LYS A 107 -4.35 -2.54 18.29
N GLN A 108 -5.30 -1.81 18.87
CA GLN A 108 -6.13 -2.30 19.98
C GLN A 108 -6.94 -3.55 19.60
N ALA A 109 -7.50 -3.58 18.38
CA ALA A 109 -8.21 -4.75 17.88
C ALA A 109 -7.27 -5.97 17.70
N LEU A 110 -6.03 -5.76 17.26
CA LEU A 110 -5.03 -6.82 17.17
C LEU A 110 -4.64 -7.34 18.56
N GLU A 111 -4.39 -6.44 19.52
CA GLU A 111 -4.11 -6.81 20.92
C GLU A 111 -5.26 -7.60 21.55
N HIS A 112 -6.52 -7.24 21.26
CA HIS A 112 -7.68 -8.04 21.66
C HIS A 112 -7.60 -9.45 21.08
N LEU A 113 -7.36 -9.59 19.77
CA LEU A 113 -7.26 -10.91 19.14
C LEU A 113 -6.10 -11.74 19.72
N THR A 114 -4.97 -11.11 20.05
CA THR A 114 -3.84 -11.76 20.71
C THR A 114 -4.20 -12.29 22.10
N ASN A 115 -4.99 -11.54 22.88
CA ASN A 115 -5.27 -11.87 24.28
C ASN A 115 -6.53 -12.73 24.47
N CYS A 116 -7.51 -12.69 23.55
CA CYS A 116 -8.84 -13.26 23.76
C CYS A 116 -9.25 -14.31 22.72
N SER A 117 -8.46 -14.55 21.67
CA SER A 117 -8.75 -15.60 20.69
C SER A 117 -8.33 -16.98 21.20
N ASN A 118 -9.17 -17.99 20.95
CA ASN A 118 -8.85 -19.39 21.21
C ASN A 118 -8.17 -20.08 20.01
N ASP A 119 -8.15 -19.43 18.83
CA ASP A 119 -7.50 -19.96 17.63
C ASP A 119 -6.01 -19.58 17.62
N PRO A 120 -5.07 -20.55 17.71
CA PRO A 120 -3.63 -20.27 17.77
C PRO A 120 -3.10 -19.52 16.54
N SER A 121 -3.67 -19.78 15.36
CA SER A 121 -3.28 -19.10 14.12
C SER A 121 -3.60 -17.61 14.19
N THR A 122 -4.83 -17.27 14.60
CA THR A 122 -5.25 -15.88 14.83
C THR A 122 -4.40 -15.18 15.88
N VAL A 123 -4.08 -15.83 16.99
CA VAL A 123 -3.23 -15.24 18.04
C VAL A 123 -1.84 -14.92 17.49
N SER A 124 -1.22 -15.89 16.79
CA SER A 124 0.11 -15.75 16.20
C SER A 124 0.16 -14.66 15.14
N ASP A 125 -0.80 -14.63 14.20
CA ASP A 125 -0.87 -13.61 13.16
C ASP A 125 -1.12 -12.22 13.74
N ALA A 126 -2.08 -12.07 14.66
CA ALA A 126 -2.39 -10.79 15.28
C ALA A 126 -1.18 -10.24 16.05
N ARG A 127 -0.50 -11.09 16.81
CA ARG A 127 0.72 -10.74 17.54
C ARG A 127 1.85 -10.35 16.58
N SER A 128 2.07 -11.14 15.53
CA SER A 128 3.07 -10.87 14.50
C SER A 128 2.87 -9.48 13.88
N ILE A 129 1.65 -9.17 13.47
CA ILE A 129 1.31 -7.87 12.88
C ILE A 129 1.54 -6.74 13.89
N CYS A 130 1.02 -6.89 15.11
CA CYS A 130 1.03 -5.85 16.13
C CYS A 130 2.42 -5.52 16.69
N GLU A 131 3.19 -6.54 17.07
CA GLU A 131 4.49 -6.36 17.74
C GLU A 131 5.64 -6.17 16.75
N TYR A 132 5.55 -6.76 15.56
CA TYR A 132 6.69 -6.83 14.63
C TYR A 132 6.44 -6.09 13.31
N GLU A 133 5.25 -6.15 12.71
CA GLU A 133 5.05 -5.56 11.38
C GLU A 133 4.64 -4.10 11.42
N MET A 134 3.83 -3.69 12.40
CA MET A 134 3.52 -2.28 12.68
C MET A 134 4.67 -1.60 13.42
N ASN A 135 5.87 -1.62 12.83
CA ASN A 135 7.08 -0.98 13.35
C ASN A 135 7.28 0.42 12.73
N PHE A 136 8.34 1.11 13.12
CA PHE A 136 8.62 2.46 12.60
C PHE A 136 8.82 2.50 11.07
N ASP A 137 9.47 1.48 10.47
CA ASP A 137 9.62 1.38 9.01
C ASP A 137 8.25 1.36 8.31
N PHE A 138 7.29 0.62 8.88
CA PHE A 138 5.91 0.57 8.40
C PHE A 138 5.18 1.90 8.56
N LEU A 139 5.39 2.61 9.67
CA LEU A 139 4.80 3.93 9.90
C LEU A 139 5.33 4.99 8.93
N VAL A 140 6.63 4.98 8.63
CA VAL A 140 7.20 5.86 7.61
C VAL A 140 6.63 5.49 6.23
N ALA A 141 6.57 4.20 5.91
CA ALA A 141 6.02 3.72 4.64
C ALA A 141 4.53 4.10 4.47
N ILE A 142 3.70 3.98 5.52
CA ILE A 142 2.27 4.32 5.40
C ILE A 142 2.04 5.81 5.19
N VAL A 143 2.91 6.67 5.74
CA VAL A 143 2.88 8.12 5.46
C VAL A 143 3.21 8.40 4.01
N ILE A 144 4.37 7.92 3.55
CA ILE A 144 4.84 8.14 2.18
C ILE A 144 3.81 7.64 1.17
N TRP A 145 3.37 6.39 1.34
CA TRP A 145 2.39 5.82 0.42
C TRP A 145 1.07 6.54 0.50
N TYR A 146 0.55 6.91 1.66
CA TYR A 146 -0.71 7.67 1.70
C TYR A 146 -0.63 8.98 0.91
N GLU A 147 0.45 9.74 1.03
CA GLU A 147 0.61 11.04 0.36
C GLU A 147 0.73 10.89 -1.17
N ILE A 148 1.61 10.00 -1.63
CA ILE A 148 1.77 9.63 -3.04
C ILE A 148 0.42 9.20 -3.61
N LEU A 149 -0.24 8.26 -2.92
CA LEU A 149 -1.47 7.67 -3.39
C LEU A 149 -2.60 8.73 -3.41
N ASN A 150 -2.72 9.56 -2.38
CA ASN A 150 -3.73 10.61 -2.34
C ASN A 150 -3.57 11.61 -3.50
N LYS A 151 -2.34 11.98 -3.86
CA LYS A 151 -2.07 12.88 -5.00
C LYS A 151 -2.41 12.22 -6.34
N VAL A 152 -1.99 10.96 -6.55
CA VAL A 152 -2.31 10.21 -7.78
C VAL A 152 -3.81 10.01 -7.92
N ASN A 153 -4.52 9.73 -6.83
CA ASN A 153 -5.97 9.49 -6.83
C ASN A 153 -6.76 10.71 -7.28
N LYS A 154 -6.32 11.92 -6.89
CA LYS A 154 -6.92 13.18 -7.37
C LYS A 154 -6.82 13.29 -8.88
N VAL A 155 -5.64 13.03 -9.45
CA VAL A 155 -5.45 13.05 -10.91
C VAL A 155 -6.26 11.93 -11.59
N SER A 156 -6.24 10.71 -11.05
CA SER A 156 -7.00 9.56 -11.55
C SER A 156 -8.50 9.87 -11.68
N LYS A 157 -9.11 10.44 -10.63
CA LYS A 157 -10.53 10.79 -10.64
C LYS A 157 -10.87 11.81 -11.71
N VAL A 158 -10.00 12.80 -11.88
CA VAL A 158 -10.19 13.83 -12.89
C VAL A 158 -10.11 13.18 -14.27
N LEU A 159 -9.08 12.36 -14.56
CA LEU A 159 -8.96 11.67 -15.85
C LEU A 159 -10.15 10.75 -16.21
N GLN A 160 -10.94 10.32 -15.22
CA GLN A 160 -12.14 9.49 -15.41
C GLN A 160 -13.43 10.29 -15.63
N GLN A 161 -13.39 11.63 -15.52
CA GLN A 161 -14.55 12.48 -15.77
C GLN A 161 -15.00 12.40 -17.24
N LYS A 162 -16.31 12.42 -17.48
CA LYS A 162 -16.88 12.32 -18.83
C LYS A 162 -16.58 13.54 -19.70
N ASP A 163 -16.44 14.69 -19.05
CA ASP A 163 -16.15 16.01 -19.61
C ASP A 163 -14.65 16.35 -19.54
N MET A 164 -13.79 15.33 -19.43
CA MET A 164 -12.34 15.51 -19.36
C MET A 164 -11.77 16.16 -20.64
N ILE A 165 -11.04 17.26 -20.45
CA ILE A 165 -10.32 17.98 -21.51
C ILE A 165 -8.85 17.52 -21.55
N VAL A 166 -8.37 17.15 -22.74
CA VAL A 166 -6.99 16.63 -22.94
C VAL A 166 -5.91 17.60 -22.47
N SER A 167 -6.05 18.91 -22.69
CA SER A 167 -5.10 19.92 -22.21
C SER A 167 -5.03 19.98 -20.68
N SER A 168 -6.17 19.82 -20.00
CA SER A 168 -6.25 19.72 -18.55
C SER A 168 -5.56 18.44 -18.04
N ALA A 169 -5.78 17.31 -18.71
CA ALA A 169 -5.11 16.05 -18.39
C ALA A 169 -3.58 16.18 -18.45
N ILE A 170 -3.05 16.81 -19.52
CA ILE A 170 -1.60 17.06 -19.68
C ILE A 170 -1.08 17.93 -18.55
N THR A 171 -1.81 18.99 -18.20
CA THR A 171 -1.41 19.92 -17.12
C THR A 171 -1.37 19.20 -15.77
N LEU A 172 -2.37 18.37 -15.47
CA LEU A 172 -2.42 17.59 -14.23
C LEU A 172 -1.31 16.55 -14.15
N LEU A 173 -0.99 15.87 -15.25
CA LEU A 173 0.12 14.92 -15.30
C LEU A 173 1.47 15.62 -15.12
N LYS A 174 1.68 16.78 -15.74
CA LYS A 174 2.89 17.61 -15.49
C LYS A 174 2.99 18.05 -14.02
N GLY A 175 1.87 18.46 -13.43
CA GLY A 175 1.80 18.81 -12.01
C GLY A 175 2.09 17.61 -11.09
N LEU A 176 1.67 16.40 -11.46
CA LEU A 176 1.98 15.18 -10.73
C LEU A 176 3.48 14.84 -10.81
N VAL A 177 4.10 15.01 -11.98
CA VAL A 177 5.55 14.85 -12.15
C VAL A 177 6.33 15.86 -11.32
N ALA A 178 5.92 17.13 -11.33
CA ALA A 178 6.53 18.17 -10.49
C ALA A 178 6.43 17.82 -9.00
N TYR A 179 5.23 17.43 -8.54
CA TYR A 179 5.03 16.95 -7.17
C TYR A 179 5.99 15.82 -6.80
N PHE A 180 6.20 14.83 -7.67
CA PHE A 180 7.14 13.73 -7.37
C PHE A 180 8.60 14.17 -7.37
N LYS A 181 8.96 15.22 -8.10
CA LYS A 181 10.31 15.79 -8.03
C LYS A 181 10.50 16.50 -6.69
N ASP A 182 9.57 17.37 -6.32
CA ASP A 182 9.63 18.10 -5.05
C ASP A 182 9.62 17.14 -3.85
N TYR A 183 8.77 16.11 -3.90
CA TYR A 183 8.67 15.10 -2.85
C TYR A 183 9.96 14.28 -2.66
N ARG A 184 10.81 14.17 -3.69
CA ARG A 184 12.11 13.49 -3.55
C ARG A 184 13.12 14.30 -2.76
N GLU A 185 12.97 15.62 -2.71
CA GLU A 185 13.93 16.51 -2.04
C GLU A 185 13.70 16.55 -0.52
N ASP A 186 12.44 16.61 -0.08
CA ASP A 186 12.11 16.79 1.35
C ASP A 186 10.95 15.93 1.86
N GLY A 187 10.37 15.09 1.01
CA GLY A 187 9.19 14.29 1.36
C GLY A 187 9.49 13.19 2.36
N PHE A 188 10.70 12.63 2.34
CA PHE A 188 11.11 11.59 3.29
C PHE A 188 11.23 12.15 4.71
N GLU A 189 11.89 13.29 4.88
CA GLU A 189 12.08 13.97 6.17
C GLU A 189 10.73 14.38 6.75
N LYS A 190 9.85 14.97 5.93
CA LYS A 190 8.47 15.29 6.34
C LYS A 190 7.70 14.05 6.76
N ALA A 191 7.77 12.98 5.97
CA ALA A 191 7.08 11.74 6.27
C ALA A 191 7.60 11.08 7.55
N LYS A 192 8.91 11.19 7.83
CA LYS A 192 9.54 10.70 9.06
C LYS A 192 9.03 11.45 10.28
N VAL A 193 8.96 12.79 10.23
CA VAL A 193 8.42 13.61 11.34
C VAL A 193 6.97 13.24 11.63
N GLU A 194 6.15 13.05 10.60
CA GLU A 194 4.77 12.59 10.77
C GLU A 194 4.69 11.14 11.30
N ALA A 195 5.60 10.26 10.90
CA ALA A 195 5.69 8.90 11.43
C ALA A 195 6.10 8.87 12.91
N GLU A 196 6.96 9.79 13.36
CA GLU A 196 7.35 9.93 14.77
C GLU A 196 6.15 10.26 15.65
N LYS A 197 5.27 11.17 15.19
CA LYS A 197 4.00 11.47 15.87
C LYS A 197 3.11 10.23 15.98
N LEU A 198 2.92 9.52 14.86
CA LEU A 198 2.15 8.27 14.84
C LEU A 198 2.77 7.19 15.75
N ALA A 199 4.10 7.12 15.83
CA ALA A 199 4.79 6.16 16.67
C ALA A 199 4.51 6.42 18.15
N ILE A 200 4.51 7.69 18.57
CA ILE A 200 4.14 8.09 19.93
C ILE A 200 2.69 7.69 20.24
N GLU A 201 1.73 8.01 19.36
CA GLU A 201 0.32 7.63 19.53
C GLU A 201 0.12 6.11 19.65
N LEU A 202 0.95 5.34 18.95
CA LEU A 202 0.88 3.89 18.93
C LEU A 202 1.77 3.21 19.98
N ASN A 203 2.49 3.95 20.84
CA ASN A 203 3.49 3.40 21.74
C ASN A 203 4.53 2.51 21.03
N ILE A 204 5.03 2.97 19.88
CA ILE A 204 6.09 2.32 19.08
C ILE A 204 7.35 3.18 19.20
N GLN A 205 8.51 2.54 19.38
CA GLN A 205 9.79 3.27 19.39
C GLN A 205 10.08 3.82 17.98
N PRO A 206 10.35 5.14 17.84
CA PRO A 206 10.59 5.77 16.54
C PRO A 206 12.02 5.52 16.03
N GLN A 207 12.39 4.25 15.89
CA GLN A 207 13.71 3.82 15.46
C GLN A 207 13.58 2.82 14.30
N PHE A 208 14.34 3.05 13.23
CA PHE A 208 14.43 2.11 12.13
C PHE A 208 15.08 0.81 12.61
N ARG A 209 14.68 -0.31 12.01
CA ARG A 209 15.32 -1.60 12.31
C ARG A 209 16.78 -1.59 11.88
N GLU A 210 17.67 -1.95 12.80
CA GLU A 210 19.06 -2.21 12.46
C GLU A 210 19.14 -3.52 11.65
N THR A 211 19.55 -3.41 10.39
CA THR A 211 19.92 -4.59 9.60
C THR A 211 21.24 -5.12 10.15
N LEU A 212 21.17 -6.27 10.85
CA LEU A 212 22.36 -7.05 11.16
C LEU A 212 22.99 -7.51 9.84
N VAL A 213 24.03 -6.81 9.38
CA VAL A 213 24.83 -7.27 8.24
C VAL A 213 25.56 -8.53 8.69
N PRO A 214 25.29 -9.72 8.12
CA PRO A 214 26.01 -10.92 8.50
C PRO A 214 27.50 -10.68 8.18
N LYS A 215 28.37 -10.80 9.18
CA LYS A 215 29.82 -10.85 8.92
C LYS A 215 30.06 -12.01 7.96
N ARG A 216 30.38 -11.71 6.71
CA ARG A 216 30.77 -12.74 5.72
C ARG A 216 31.94 -13.52 6.31
N SER A 217 31.72 -14.77 6.72
CA SER A 217 32.81 -15.67 7.08
C SER A 217 33.64 -15.91 5.82
N PHE A 218 34.85 -15.38 5.79
CA PHE A 218 35.82 -15.65 4.73
C PHE A 218 36.08 -17.17 4.66
N SER A 219 35.73 -17.77 3.51
CA SER A 219 36.43 -18.90 2.87
C SER A 219 37.03 -19.98 3.78
N MET A 220 36.25 -21.01 4.11
CA MET A 220 36.79 -22.34 4.43
C MET A 220 36.86 -23.16 3.13
N ARG A 221 37.72 -22.74 2.20
CA ARG A 221 37.97 -23.48 0.95
C ARG A 221 38.99 -24.58 1.25
N MET A 222 38.45 -25.78 1.51
CA MET A 222 39.03 -27.10 1.22
C MET A 222 40.53 -27.27 1.49
N GLN A 223 40.88 -27.66 2.72
CA GLN A 223 42.12 -28.37 3.06
C GLN A 223 42.09 -29.87 2.66
N TRP A 224 41.38 -30.25 1.59
CA TRP A 224 41.25 -31.65 1.15
C TRP A 224 41.98 -31.92 -0.17
N MET A 225 43.23 -31.49 -0.29
CA MET A 225 44.10 -31.83 -1.44
C MET A 225 45.50 -32.32 -1.04
N ASN A 226 45.71 -32.82 0.18
CA ASN A 226 46.95 -33.53 0.53
C ASN A 226 46.68 -34.60 1.58
N GLN A 227 46.26 -35.79 1.11
CA GLN A 227 46.56 -37.08 1.73
C GLN A 227 46.34 -38.18 0.68
#